data_AF-A0A660ZPP4-F1
#
_entry.id   AF-A0A660ZPP4-F1
#
_cell.length_a   1.000
_cell.length_b   1.000
_cell.length_c   1.000
_cell.angle_alpha   90.00
_cell.angle_beta   90.00
_cell.angle_gamma   90.00
#
_symmetry.space_group_name_H-M   'P 1'
#
loop_
_entity.id
_entity.type
_entity.pdbx_description
1 polymer ?
#
loop_
_entity_poly.entity_id
_entity_poly.type
_entity_poly.pdbx_seq_one_letter_code
_entity_poly.pdbx_strand_id
1 'polypeptide(L)'
;MNQNVSHLVNNLSKILAVLVAEGGGYTYVDKLSYAPSIDLALFYIREALRDFHSLIRRGTFENPKVISVINELKDKLGYVANDLNKLASIVDRRELRTITSLISSKALALAANLTSSSGSKKGE
;
A
#
# COMPACT_ATOMS: atom_id res chain seq x y z
N MET A 1 10.09 -9.67 14.44
CA MET A 1 10.08 -8.51 13.52
C MET A 1 10.11 -7.25 14.38
N ASN A 2 11.00 -6.30 14.11
CA ASN A 2 11.14 -5.10 14.94
C ASN A 2 9.83 -4.27 14.88
N GLN A 3 9.38 -3.67 15.99
CA GLN A 3 8.12 -2.91 16.05
C GLN A 3 8.04 -1.85 14.94
N ASN A 4 9.17 -1.23 14.63
CA ASN A 4 9.30 -0.20 13.60
C ASN A 4 9.08 -0.69 12.17
N VAL A 5 9.41 -1.96 11.86
CA VAL A 5 9.17 -2.58 10.54
C VAL A 5 7.69 -2.95 10.40
N SER A 6 7.03 -3.30 11.50
CA SER A 6 5.59 -3.58 11.50
C SER A 6 4.77 -2.36 11.06
N HIS A 7 5.09 -1.16 11.58
CA HIS A 7 4.42 0.08 11.19
C HIS A 7 4.57 0.40 9.70
N LEU A 8 5.80 0.30 9.19
CA LEU A 8 6.10 0.46 7.76
C LEU A 8 5.27 -0.48 6.89
N VAL A 9 5.27 -1.77 7.22
CA VAL A 9 4.53 -2.78 6.48
C VAL A 9 3.04 -2.46 6.50
N ASN A 10 2.51 -2.07 7.65
CA ASN A 10 1.10 -1.74 7.83
C ASN A 10 0.68 -0.52 7.00
N ASN A 11 1.46 0.55 7.04
CA ASN A 11 1.13 1.79 6.35
C ASN A 11 1.21 1.60 4.82
N LEU A 12 2.30 1.01 4.33
CA LEU A 12 2.47 0.78 2.89
C LEU A 12 1.44 -0.21 2.35
N SER A 13 1.16 -1.30 3.07
CA SER A 13 0.14 -2.26 2.62
C SER A 13 -1.27 -1.66 2.55
N LYS A 14 -1.64 -0.78 3.50
CA LYS A 14 -2.92 -0.05 3.44
C LYS A 14 -3.01 0.89 2.23
N ILE A 15 -1.94 1.64 1.95
CA ILE A 15 -1.88 2.54 0.79
C ILE A 15 -2.07 1.73 -0.51
N LEU A 16 -1.32 0.64 -0.67
CA LEU A 16 -1.45 -0.22 -1.84
C LEU A 16 -2.83 -0.86 -1.93
N ALA A 17 -3.41 -1.28 -0.81
CA ALA A 17 -4.75 -1.87 -0.77
C ALA A 17 -5.83 -0.89 -1.25
N VAL A 18 -5.74 0.38 -0.86
CA VAL A 18 -6.66 1.43 -1.33
C VAL A 18 -6.52 1.62 -2.85
N LEU A 19 -5.30 1.67 -3.36
CA LEU A 19 -5.05 1.80 -4.81
C LEU A 19 -5.60 0.61 -5.60
N VAL A 20 -5.47 -0.60 -5.08
CA VAL A 20 -6.05 -1.80 -5.70
C VAL A 20 -7.57 -1.74 -5.66
N ALA A 21 -8.16 -1.37 -4.52
CA ALA A 21 -9.61 -1.35 -4.34
C ALA A 21 -10.31 -0.30 -5.22
N GLU A 22 -9.74 0.89 -5.38
CA GLU A 22 -10.32 1.97 -6.17
C GLU A 22 -9.87 1.98 -7.63
N GLY A 23 -8.62 1.60 -7.90
CA GLY A 23 -8.05 1.58 -9.25
C GLY A 23 -8.23 0.26 -10.00
N GLY A 24 -8.60 -0.82 -9.30
CA GLY A 24 -8.79 -2.16 -9.87
C GLY A 24 -7.50 -2.86 -10.36
N GLY A 25 -6.33 -2.23 -10.18
CA GLY A 25 -5.05 -2.71 -10.69
C GLY A 25 -4.08 -3.14 -9.60
N TYR A 26 -3.36 -4.24 -9.84
CA TYR A 26 -2.34 -4.80 -8.94
C TYR A 26 -0.92 -4.27 -9.21
N THR A 27 -0.78 -3.31 -10.12
CA THR A 27 0.49 -2.82 -10.67
C THR A 27 1.58 -2.58 -9.62
N TYR A 28 1.28 -1.87 -8.53
CA TYR A 28 2.27 -1.54 -7.50
C TYR A 28 2.58 -2.69 -6.57
N VAL A 29 1.61 -3.59 -6.34
CA VAL A 29 1.81 -4.82 -5.57
C VAL A 29 2.80 -5.72 -6.33
N ASP A 30 2.57 -5.92 -7.62
CA ASP A 30 3.42 -6.76 -8.46
C ASP A 30 4.82 -6.16 -8.59
N LYS A 31 4.90 -4.86 -8.95
CA LYS A 31 6.16 -4.12 -9.05
C LYS A 31 6.99 -4.24 -7.76
N LEU A 32 6.36 -4.06 -6.59
CA LEU A 32 7.06 -4.13 -5.31
C LEU A 32 7.50 -5.56 -4.96
N SER A 33 6.66 -6.57 -5.22
CA SER A 33 6.98 -7.98 -5.00
C SER A 33 8.21 -8.46 -5.79
N TYR A 34 8.48 -7.86 -6.94
CA TYR A 34 9.59 -8.22 -7.82
C TYR A 34 10.78 -7.25 -7.75
N ALA A 35 10.78 -6.28 -6.83
CA ALA A 35 11.87 -5.32 -6.71
C ALA A 35 13.18 -6.01 -6.26
N PRO A 36 14.25 -6.02 -7.08
CA PRO A 36 15.51 -6.69 -6.74
C PRO A 36 16.46 -5.81 -5.92
N SER A 37 16.17 -4.52 -5.80
CA SER A 37 16.99 -3.52 -5.11
C SER A 37 16.14 -2.53 -4.34
N ILE A 38 16.75 -1.89 -3.34
CA ILE A 38 16.08 -0.88 -2.52
C ILE A 38 15.68 0.34 -3.36
N ASP A 39 16.55 0.77 -4.28
CA ASP A 39 16.27 1.91 -5.17
C ASP A 39 15.02 1.67 -6.00
N LEU A 40 14.86 0.45 -6.54
CA LEU A 40 13.69 0.11 -7.33
C LEU A 40 12.43 -0.01 -6.47
N ALA A 41 12.55 -0.58 -5.27
CA ALA A 41 11.44 -0.62 -4.31
C ALA A 41 10.97 0.80 -3.94
N LEU A 42 11.89 1.71 -3.62
CA LEU A 42 11.60 3.11 -3.33
C LEU A 42 11.00 3.85 -4.54
N PHE A 43 11.51 3.57 -5.74
CA PHE A 43 10.94 4.10 -6.98
C PHE A 43 9.46 3.71 -7.13
N TYR A 44 9.12 2.43 -6.95
CA TYR A 44 7.74 1.96 -7.06
C TYR A 44 6.84 2.48 -5.94
N ILE A 45 7.35 2.58 -4.71
CA ILE A 45 6.60 3.20 -3.60
C ILE A 45 6.32 4.67 -3.89
N ARG A 46 7.28 5.41 -4.46
CA ARG A 46 7.08 6.79 -4.87
C ARG A 46 5.99 6.92 -5.93
N GLU A 47 5.98 6.05 -6.94
CA GLU A 47 4.90 6.03 -7.94
C GLU A 47 3.54 5.76 -7.28
N ALA A 48 3.47 4.78 -6.38
CA ALA A 48 2.24 4.45 -5.65
C ALA A 48 1.75 5.63 -4.80
N LEU A 49 2.65 6.31 -4.07
CA LEU A 49 2.29 7.48 -3.26
C LEU A 49 1.76 8.63 -4.12
N ARG A 50 2.36 8.87 -5.30
CA ARG A 50 1.88 9.90 -6.23
C ARG A 50 0.44 9.61 -6.66
N ASP A 51 0.15 8.37 -7.03
CA ASP A 51 -1.17 7.97 -7.49
C ASP A 51 -2.17 7.97 -6.33
N PHE A 52 -1.75 7.61 -5.12
CA PHE A 52 -2.53 7.73 -3.90
C PHE A 52 -2.88 9.19 -3.57
N HIS A 53 -1.93 10.12 -3.73
CA HIS A 53 -2.18 11.55 -3.58
C HIS A 53 -3.16 12.09 -4.63
N SER A 54 -3.06 11.62 -5.88
CA SER A 54 -4.02 11.94 -6.94
C SER A 54 -5.43 11.47 -6.55
N LEU A 55 -5.53 10.23 -6.07
CA LEU A 55 -6.78 9.63 -5.61
C LEU A 55 -7.41 10.42 -4.44
N ILE A 56 -6.64 10.72 -3.38
CA ILE A 56 -7.13 11.54 -2.25
C ILE A 56 -7.66 12.89 -2.72
N ARG A 57 -6.95 13.54 -3.65
CA ARG A 57 -7.31 14.87 -4.15
C ARG A 57 -8.61 14.89 -4.93
N ARG A 58 -8.92 13.81 -5.66
CA ARG A 58 -10.20 13.67 -6.37
C ARG A 58 -11.39 13.63 -5.42
N GLY A 59 -11.19 13.14 -4.19
CA GLY A 59 -12.16 13.20 -3.09
C GLY A 59 -13.44 12.38 -3.28
N THR A 60 -13.60 11.72 -4.42
CA THR A 60 -14.76 10.90 -4.78
C THR A 60 -14.40 9.44 -4.58
N PHE A 61 -15.05 8.81 -3.60
CA PHE A 61 -14.86 7.41 -3.23
C PHE A 61 -16.22 6.76 -3.14
N GLU A 62 -16.42 5.66 -3.88
CA GLU A 62 -17.69 4.95 -3.87
C GLU A 62 -17.81 4.00 -2.66
N ASN A 63 -16.67 3.58 -2.11
CA ASN A 63 -16.60 2.56 -1.06
C ASN A 63 -16.38 3.15 0.35
N PRO A 64 -17.36 3.06 1.27
CA PRO A 64 -17.22 3.57 2.64
C PRO A 64 -16.06 2.96 3.42
N LYS A 65 -15.72 1.69 3.15
CA LYS A 65 -14.57 1.04 3.79
C LYS A 65 -13.24 1.69 3.37
N VAL A 66 -13.13 2.07 2.11
CA VAL A 66 -11.95 2.77 1.58
C VAL A 66 -11.82 4.14 2.24
N ILE A 67 -12.91 4.89 2.37
CA ILE A 67 -12.93 6.19 3.06
C ILE A 67 -12.39 6.06 4.50
N SER A 68 -12.85 5.03 5.24
CA SER A 68 -12.39 4.76 6.61
C SER A 68 -10.88 4.54 6.67
N VAL A 69 -10.33 3.70 5.77
CA VAL A 69 -8.88 3.45 5.70
C VAL A 69 -8.10 4.70 5.30
N ILE A 70 -8.59 5.50 4.36
CA ILE A 70 -7.96 6.76 3.97
C ILE A 70 -7.91 7.73 5.14
N ASN A 71 -8.98 7.86 5.91
CA ASN A 71 -9.01 8.74 7.08
C ASN A 71 -8.02 8.27 8.14
N GLU A 72 -7.92 6.97 8.40
CA GLU A 72 -6.89 6.42 9.30
C GLU A 72 -5.46 6.69 8.80
N LEU A 73 -5.26 6.70 7.47
CA LEU A 73 -3.96 6.97 6.86
C LEU A 73 -3.57 8.45 6.89
N LYS A 74 -4.53 9.39 6.78
CA LYS A 74 -4.24 10.84 6.76
C LYS A 74 -3.43 11.27 7.98
N ASP A 75 -3.84 10.84 9.17
CA ASP A 75 -3.15 11.14 10.42
C ASP A 75 -1.78 10.45 10.52
N LYS A 76 -1.52 9.48 9.63
CA LYS A 76 -0.30 8.67 9.63
C LYS A 76 0.67 8.96 8.50
N LEU A 77 0.31 9.81 7.54
CA LEU A 77 1.16 10.14 6.39
C LEU A 77 2.52 10.73 6.81
N GLY A 78 2.56 11.49 7.91
CA GLY A 78 3.82 11.98 8.48
C GLY A 78 4.76 10.85 8.92
N TYR A 79 4.22 9.73 9.40
CA TYR A 79 5.02 8.54 9.75
C TYR A 79 5.47 7.74 8.53
N VAL A 80 4.74 7.82 7.40
CA VAL A 80 5.15 7.15 6.15
C VAL A 80 6.50 7.68 5.67
N ALA A 81 6.77 8.99 5.79
CA ALA A 81 8.08 9.54 5.47
C ALA A 81 9.21 8.92 6.31
N ASN A 82 8.97 8.71 7.61
CA ASN A 82 9.91 8.01 8.49
C ASN A 82 10.05 6.52 8.13
N ASP A 83 8.97 5.89 7.68
CA ASP A 83 9.00 4.51 7.22
C ASP A 83 9.85 4.36 5.94
N LEU A 84 9.85 5.34 5.04
CA LEU A 84 10.73 5.31 3.85
C LEU A 84 12.21 5.32 4.23
N ASN A 85 12.62 6.12 5.22
CA ASN A 85 14.00 6.13 5.70
C ASN A 85 14.43 4.76 6.26
N LYS A 86 13.51 4.06 6.95
CA LYS A 86 13.78 2.70 7.44
C LYS A 86 13.93 1.72 6.29
N LEU A 87 13.06 1.80 5.27
CA LEU A 87 13.20 0.95 4.09
C LEU A 87 14.55 1.18 3.42
N ALA A 88 14.93 2.45 3.24
CA ALA A 88 16.20 2.85 2.62
C ALA A 88 17.43 2.33 3.37
N SER A 89 17.32 2.09 4.68
CA SER A 89 18.41 1.53 5.49
C SER A 89 18.63 0.03 5.30
N ILE A 90 17.74 -0.68 4.60
CA ILE A 90 17.88 -2.12 4.36
C ILE A 90 18.92 -2.35 3.26
N VAL A 91 20.06 -2.90 3.68
CA VAL A 91 21.16 -3.27 2.76
C VAL A 91 21.06 -4.74 2.34
N ASP A 92 20.48 -5.60 3.19
CA ASP A 92 20.35 -7.02 2.91
C ASP A 92 19.21 -7.31 1.92
N ARG A 93 19.55 -7.96 0.80
CA ARG A 93 18.60 -8.30 -0.27
C ARG A 93 17.55 -9.30 0.19
N ARG A 94 17.89 -10.22 1.11
CA ARG A 94 16.94 -11.23 1.62
C ARG A 94 15.90 -10.57 2.53
N GLU A 95 16.34 -9.67 3.41
CA GLU A 95 15.46 -8.84 4.23
C GLU A 95 14.55 -7.97 3.37
N LEU A 96 15.09 -7.26 2.38
CA LEU A 96 14.30 -6.45 1.44
C LEU A 96 13.21 -7.30 0.76
N ARG A 97 13.57 -8.47 0.22
CA ARG A 97 12.62 -9.38 -0.42
C ARG A 97 11.52 -9.83 0.54
N THR A 98 11.88 -10.11 1.79
CA THR A 98 10.92 -10.54 2.81
C THR A 98 9.92 -9.41 3.11
N ILE A 99 10.40 -8.19 3.29
CA ILE A 99 9.58 -7.03 3.63
C ILE A 99 8.66 -6.64 2.47
N THR A 100 9.20 -6.55 1.26
CA THR A 100 8.42 -6.23 0.05
C THR A 100 7.37 -7.29 -0.26
N SER A 101 7.70 -8.58 -0.10
CA SER A 101 6.73 -9.67 -0.22
C SER A 101 5.62 -9.52 0.82
N LEU A 102 5.97 -9.25 2.08
CA LEU A 102 4.98 -9.09 3.15
C LEU A 102 4.05 -7.88 2.93
N ILE A 103 4.59 -6.75 2.48
CA ILE A 103 3.79 -5.57 2.10
C ILE A 103 2.79 -5.96 1.01
N SER A 104 3.26 -6.64 -0.03
CA SER A 104 2.47 -7.04 -1.20
C SER A 104 1.36 -8.02 -0.82
N SER A 105 1.68 -9.09 -0.10
CA SER A 105 0.69 -10.05 0.38
C SER A 105 -0.35 -9.42 1.30
N LYS A 106 0.07 -8.54 2.21
CA LYS A 106 -0.84 -7.86 3.12
C LYS A 106 -1.75 -6.86 2.37
N ALA A 107 -1.21 -6.17 1.36
CA ALA A 107 -2.01 -5.28 0.52
C ALA A 107 -3.12 -6.05 -0.20
N LEU A 108 -2.82 -7.22 -0.77
CA LEU A 108 -3.81 -8.08 -1.43
C LEU A 108 -4.91 -8.54 -0.48
N ALA A 109 -4.53 -9.03 0.71
CA ALA A 109 -5.49 -9.47 1.72
C ALA A 109 -6.42 -8.33 2.18
N LEU A 110 -5.85 -7.14 2.39
CA LEU A 110 -6.63 -5.95 2.76
C LEU A 110 -7.53 -5.49 1.61
N ALA A 111 -7.02 -5.46 0.38
CA ALA A 111 -7.79 -5.07 -0.80
C ALA A 111 -9.01 -5.97 -1.00
N ALA A 112 -8.85 -7.29 -0.85
CA ALA A 112 -9.95 -8.24 -0.93
C ALA A 112 -11.07 -7.94 0.10
N ASN A 113 -10.71 -7.50 1.31
CA ASN A 113 -11.69 -7.09 2.33
C ASN A 113 -12.37 -5.74 2.00
N LEU A 114 -11.67 -4.85 1.29
CA LEU A 114 -12.23 -3.59 0.82
C LEU A 114 -13.21 -3.83 -0.33
N THR A 115 -12.89 -4.71 -1.28
CA THR A 115 -13.72 -4.98 -2.48
C THR A 115 -14.87 -5.96 -2.24
N SER A 116 -14.79 -6.84 -1.24
CA SER A 116 -15.81 -7.88 -0.98
C SER A 116 -17.20 -7.36 -0.58
N SER A 117 -17.37 -6.06 -0.33
CA SER A 117 -18.67 -5.44 -0.02
C SER A 117 -19.27 -4.58 -1.13
N SER A 118 -18.57 -4.38 -2.25
CA SER A 118 -19.13 -3.69 -3.44
C SER A 118 -19.75 -4.67 -4.45
N GLY A 119 -19.72 -5.98 -4.18
CA GLY A 119 -20.18 -7.04 -5.08
C GLY A 119 -21.66 -7.45 -4.98
N SER A 120 -22.46 -6.90 -4.05
CA SER A 120 -23.87 -7.30 -3.89
C SER A 120 -24.87 -6.55 -4.79
N LYS A 121 -24.40 -5.73 -5.74
CA LYS A 121 -25.25 -5.09 -6.76
C LYS A 121 -24.55 -5.05 -8.12
N LYS A 122 -24.51 -6.19 -8.80
CA LYS A 122 -24.52 -6.29 -10.27
C LYS A 122 -24.72 -7.75 -10.66
N GLY A 123 -25.97 -8.09 -10.94
CA GLY A 123 -26.45 -9.39 -11.35
C GLY A 123 -27.98 -9.34 -11.47
N GLU A 124 -28.46 -8.40 -12.29
CA GLU A 124 -29.75 -8.51 -12.99
C GLU A 124 -29.51 -9.28 -14.30
#